data_AF-A0A4U2Z2X1-F1
#
_entry.id   AF-A0A4U2Z2X1-F1
#
_cell.length_a   1.000
_cell.length_b   1.000
_cell.length_c   1.000
_cell.angle_alpha   90.00
_cell.angle_beta   90.00
_cell.angle_gamma   90.00
#
_symmetry.space_group_name_H-M   'P 1'
#
loop_
_entity.id
_entity.type
_entity.pdbx_description
1 polymer ?
#
loop_
_entity_poly.entity_id
_entity_poly.type
_entity_poly.pdbx_seq_one_letter_code
_entity_poly.pdbx_strand_id
1 'polypeptide(L)'
;MFNLNKKNLSEMKALQTAVEIYQQPTVWVELISSLIQKKENTQNFIQSICHKHRFVRVIFTGAGTSAFAGDTLVPVLRKYNQKNKCLQFESIPTTDIVSNPMEYLIGHVPTIMVSFARSGNSPESVAAVSLGKEIIQDFYQVIVTCNKDGKLAKNTEDDENSITILTPDKANDQAMAMTSSFTSMIIAAFTVFVDEDICENSMKAVIESGKRLVDTVSNQVDEILEFDFERIIYLGSGILGQLSHEAALKMLELSSGQVVAMHESSLGFRHGPKSILNDKTVVVLFVSQNPHTRKYDLDILREISSDPSKLKVVVLTDKSDAEVEKLADWVIPVSPGNVELSSDFDLALLYVIFAQVFAMKKSLQLGITPDNPSPNGRINRVVQGVTIYDYIN
;
A
#
# COMPACT_ATOMS: atom_id res chain seq x y z
N MET A 1 19.69 -12.16 0.64
CA MET A 1 18.37 -11.54 0.84
C MET A 1 17.37 -12.65 0.80
N PHE A 2 16.56 -12.81 1.85
CA PHE A 2 15.54 -13.85 1.94
C PHE A 2 16.04 -15.29 1.68
N ASN A 3 17.13 -15.69 2.34
CA ASN A 3 17.81 -16.99 2.18
C ASN A 3 18.35 -17.30 0.77
N LEU A 4 18.32 -16.31 -0.14
CA LEU A 4 18.84 -16.44 -1.49
C LEU A 4 20.07 -15.54 -1.69
N ASN A 5 21.09 -16.08 -2.36
CA ASN A 5 22.25 -15.31 -2.77
C ASN A 5 21.94 -14.49 -4.05
N LYS A 6 22.71 -13.43 -4.30
CA LYS A 6 22.48 -12.54 -5.46
C LYS A 6 22.59 -13.24 -6.82
N LYS A 7 23.47 -14.24 -6.94
CA LYS A 7 23.66 -15.00 -8.19
C LYS A 7 22.40 -15.79 -8.52
N ASN A 8 21.87 -16.53 -7.56
CA ASN A 8 20.63 -17.30 -7.70
C ASN A 8 19.45 -16.39 -8.05
N LEU A 9 19.31 -15.26 -7.35
CA LEU A 9 18.26 -14.27 -7.65
C LEU A 9 18.34 -13.72 -9.08
N SER A 10 19.57 -13.47 -9.57
CA SER A 10 19.80 -13.00 -10.94
C SER A 10 19.43 -14.08 -11.98
N GLU A 11 19.84 -15.32 -11.76
CA GLU A 11 19.51 -16.47 -12.62
C GLU A 11 17.99 -16.73 -12.69
N MET A 12 17.29 -16.53 -11.58
CA MET A 12 15.83 -16.66 -11.48
C MET A 12 15.06 -15.38 -11.88
N LYS A 13 15.75 -14.32 -12.34
CA LYS A 13 15.16 -13.01 -12.67
C LYS A 13 14.23 -12.47 -11.57
N ALA A 14 14.76 -12.46 -10.35
CA ALA A 14 14.09 -12.04 -9.12
C ALA A 14 14.88 -10.98 -8.35
N LEU A 15 16.01 -10.53 -8.92
CA LEU A 15 16.97 -9.70 -8.21
C LEU A 15 16.39 -8.32 -7.91
N GLN A 16 15.68 -7.71 -8.86
CA GLN A 16 15.13 -6.37 -8.66
C GLN A 16 14.05 -6.38 -7.61
N THR A 17 13.08 -7.30 -7.73
CA THR A 17 11.99 -7.46 -6.77
C THR A 17 12.53 -7.74 -5.37
N ALA A 18 13.52 -8.63 -5.25
CA ALA A 18 14.12 -8.94 -3.95
C ALA A 18 14.87 -7.75 -3.34
N VAL A 19 15.64 -7.00 -4.14
CA VAL A 19 16.35 -5.80 -3.67
C VAL A 19 15.35 -4.73 -3.24
N GLU A 20 14.32 -4.50 -4.03
CA GLU A 20 13.30 -3.46 -3.80
C GLU A 20 12.48 -3.74 -2.53
N ILE A 21 12.13 -5.00 -2.25
CA ILE A 21 11.49 -5.37 -0.99
C ILE A 21 12.47 -5.18 0.18
N TYR A 22 13.70 -5.71 0.05
CA TYR A 22 14.68 -5.73 1.13
C TYR A 22 15.17 -4.34 1.53
N GLN A 23 15.23 -3.39 0.59
CA GLN A 23 15.71 -2.03 0.83
C GLN A 23 14.70 -1.12 1.53
N GLN A 24 13.42 -1.50 1.64
CA GLN A 24 12.35 -0.64 2.14
C GLN A 24 12.72 0.10 3.45
N PRO A 25 13.23 -0.57 4.51
CA PRO A 25 13.59 0.14 5.74
C PRO A 25 14.72 1.17 5.55
N THR A 26 15.65 0.94 4.64
CA THR A 26 16.71 1.90 4.30
C THR A 26 16.16 3.07 3.48
N VAL A 27 15.24 2.81 2.55
CA VAL A 27 14.55 3.83 1.77
C VAL A 27 13.70 4.73 2.67
N TRP A 28 13.03 4.17 3.68
CA TRP A 28 12.24 4.95 4.65
C TRP A 28 13.11 5.94 5.44
N VAL A 29 14.33 5.56 5.84
CA VAL A 29 15.28 6.47 6.52
C VAL A 29 15.62 7.68 5.65
N GLU A 30 15.95 7.43 4.38
CA GLU A 30 16.27 8.48 3.41
C GLU A 30 15.06 9.39 3.15
N LEU A 31 13.88 8.78 2.98
CA LEU A 31 12.63 9.48 2.77
C LEU A 31 12.30 10.41 3.93
N ILE A 32 12.29 9.92 5.18
CA ILE A 32 11.95 10.71 6.37
C ILE A 32 12.90 11.91 6.50
N SER A 33 14.19 11.69 6.26
CA SER A 33 15.20 12.76 6.29
C SER A 33 14.90 13.85 5.24
N SER A 34 14.44 13.48 4.05
CA SER A 34 14.02 14.43 3.01
C SER A 34 12.71 15.16 3.35
N LEU A 35 11.74 14.45 3.95
CA LEU A 35 10.45 15.02 4.33
C LEU A 35 10.58 16.07 5.44
N ILE A 36 11.43 15.82 6.44
CA ILE A 36 11.74 16.80 7.51
C ILE A 36 12.25 18.11 6.91
N GLN A 37 13.14 18.05 5.91
CA GLN A 37 13.68 19.25 5.25
C GLN A 37 12.63 20.04 4.46
N LYS A 38 11.57 19.38 3.98
CA LYS A 38 10.50 19.98 3.17
C LYS A 38 9.23 20.28 3.96
N LYS A 39 9.24 20.01 5.27
CA LYS A 39 8.06 20.07 6.13
C LYS A 39 7.42 21.45 6.10
N GLU A 40 8.18 22.48 6.40
CA GLU A 40 7.67 23.85 6.51
C GLU A 40 6.97 24.29 5.21
N ASN A 41 7.60 24.02 4.06
CA ASN A 41 7.00 24.33 2.75
C ASN A 41 5.67 23.58 2.53
N THR A 42 5.65 22.27 2.82
CA THR A 42 4.47 21.43 2.66
C THR A 42 3.33 21.86 3.59
N GLN A 43 3.64 22.18 4.84
CA GLN A 43 2.65 22.65 5.81
C GLN A 43 2.11 24.03 5.43
N ASN A 44 2.97 24.95 5.01
CA ASN A 44 2.56 26.26 4.55
C ASN A 44 1.63 26.18 3.34
N PHE A 45 1.90 25.26 2.42
CA PHE A 45 1.01 25.00 1.27
C PHE A 45 -0.38 24.53 1.72
N ILE A 46 -0.47 23.52 2.59
CA ILE A 46 -1.78 23.04 3.07
C ILE A 46 -2.50 24.10 3.90
N GLN A 47 -1.78 24.84 4.74
CA GLN A 47 -2.35 25.90 5.57
C GLN A 47 -2.86 27.08 4.73
N SER A 48 -2.15 27.49 3.68
CA SER A 48 -2.60 28.59 2.81
C SER A 48 -3.93 28.25 2.13
N ILE A 49 -4.11 26.99 1.71
CA ILE A 49 -5.37 26.50 1.15
C ILE A 49 -6.49 26.55 2.21
N CYS A 50 -6.21 26.08 3.44
CA CYS A 50 -7.19 26.14 4.54
C CYS A 50 -7.48 27.55 5.07
N HIS A 51 -6.60 28.52 4.83
CA HIS A 51 -6.88 29.93 5.09
C HIS A 51 -7.79 30.53 4.02
N LYS A 52 -7.64 30.10 2.75
CA LYS A 52 -8.49 30.55 1.64
C LYS A 52 -9.87 29.91 1.69
N HIS A 53 -9.97 28.65 2.11
CA HIS A 53 -11.17 27.84 2.01
C HIS A 53 -11.59 27.26 3.35
N ARG A 54 -12.88 27.39 3.69
CA ARG A 54 -13.44 26.80 4.91
C ARG A 54 -13.55 25.27 4.83
N PHE A 55 -13.71 24.74 3.63
CA PHE A 55 -13.88 23.32 3.35
C PHE A 55 -13.17 22.97 2.05
N VAL A 56 -12.41 21.89 2.05
CA VAL A 56 -11.58 21.42 0.95
C VAL A 56 -11.66 19.89 0.89
N ARG A 57 -11.99 19.36 -0.29
CA ARG A 57 -11.88 17.92 -0.54
C ARG A 57 -10.43 17.57 -0.81
N VAL A 58 -9.94 16.48 -0.23
CA VAL A 58 -8.62 15.93 -0.49
C VAL A 58 -8.82 14.56 -1.08
N ILE A 59 -8.62 14.45 -2.39
CA ILE A 59 -8.79 13.20 -3.13
C ILE A 59 -7.42 12.57 -3.33
N PHE A 60 -7.17 11.44 -2.68
CA PHE A 60 -6.05 10.57 -3.01
C PHE A 60 -6.38 9.75 -4.24
N THR A 61 -5.50 9.78 -5.22
CA THR A 61 -5.74 9.13 -6.51
C THR A 61 -4.50 8.45 -7.06
N GLY A 62 -4.72 7.35 -7.76
CA GLY A 62 -3.70 6.54 -8.45
C GLY A 62 -4.36 5.39 -9.21
N ALA A 63 -3.57 4.56 -9.88
CA ALA A 63 -4.03 3.34 -10.55
C ALA A 63 -3.37 2.09 -9.97
N GLY A 64 -4.13 0.99 -9.82
CA GLY A 64 -3.64 -0.27 -9.24
C GLY A 64 -3.11 -0.07 -7.82
N THR A 65 -1.91 -0.56 -7.51
CA THR A 65 -1.25 -0.35 -6.21
C THR A 65 -1.20 1.12 -5.77
N SER A 66 -1.08 2.07 -6.71
CA SER A 66 -1.13 3.51 -6.37
C SER A 66 -2.52 3.97 -5.88
N ALA A 67 -3.61 3.34 -6.32
CA ALA A 67 -4.95 3.60 -5.77
C ALA A 67 -5.05 3.09 -4.33
N PHE A 68 -4.53 1.88 -4.08
CA PHE A 68 -4.56 1.25 -2.76
C PHE A 68 -3.73 2.01 -1.72
N ALA A 69 -2.76 2.80 -2.15
CA ALA A 69 -2.04 3.74 -1.29
C ALA A 69 -3.01 4.77 -0.67
N GLY A 70 -3.94 5.31 -1.47
CA GLY A 70 -5.02 6.18 -1.01
C GLY A 70 -5.99 5.46 -0.09
N ASP A 71 -6.47 4.28 -0.49
CA ASP A 71 -7.44 3.49 0.28
C ASP A 71 -6.90 3.15 1.68
N THR A 72 -5.63 2.76 1.75
CA THR A 72 -4.92 2.45 2.99
C THR A 72 -4.80 3.70 3.88
N LEU A 73 -4.46 4.85 3.30
CA LEU A 73 -4.10 6.04 4.06
C LEU A 73 -5.32 6.84 4.55
N VAL A 74 -6.39 6.94 3.76
CA VAL A 74 -7.55 7.80 4.05
C VAL A 74 -8.22 7.53 5.42
N PRO A 75 -8.49 6.28 5.84
CA PRO A 75 -9.06 6.01 7.17
C PRO A 75 -8.19 6.55 8.31
N VAL A 76 -6.86 6.46 8.15
CA VAL A 76 -5.90 6.94 9.14
C VAL A 76 -5.89 8.47 9.16
N LEU A 77 -5.84 9.13 8.01
CA LEU A 77 -5.86 10.59 7.95
C LEU A 77 -7.14 11.19 8.54
N ARG A 78 -8.30 10.57 8.30
CA ARG A 78 -9.56 10.95 8.93
C ARG A 78 -9.49 10.89 10.46
N LYS A 79 -8.82 9.86 11.01
CA LYS A 79 -8.61 9.73 12.47
C LYS A 79 -7.69 10.84 13.00
N TYR A 80 -6.57 11.12 12.34
CA TYR A 80 -5.63 12.16 12.79
C TYR A 80 -6.18 13.59 12.63
N ASN A 81 -7.05 13.80 11.64
CA ASN A 81 -7.59 15.12 11.32
C ASN A 81 -9.01 15.37 11.85
N GLN A 82 -9.52 14.60 12.82
CA GLN A 82 -10.88 14.79 13.36
C GLN A 82 -11.17 16.21 13.88
N LYS A 83 -10.14 16.92 14.35
CA LYS A 83 -10.26 18.31 14.83
C LYS A 83 -10.14 19.34 13.70
N ASN A 84 -9.55 18.96 12.57
CA ASN A 84 -9.40 19.81 11.41
C ASN A 84 -10.67 19.76 10.57
N LYS A 85 -11.46 20.84 10.60
CA LYS A 85 -12.72 20.94 9.86
C LYS A 85 -12.55 21.43 8.41
N CYS A 86 -11.32 21.79 8.02
CA CYS A 86 -11.02 22.25 6.66
C CYS A 86 -10.97 21.09 5.67
N LEU A 87 -10.28 19.99 6.02
CA LEU A 87 -9.94 18.92 5.07
C LEU A 87 -10.88 17.72 5.19
N GLN A 88 -11.40 17.26 4.05
CA GLN A 88 -12.20 16.04 3.93
C GLN A 88 -11.48 15.05 3.02
N PHE A 89 -11.00 13.94 3.58
CA PHE A 89 -10.20 12.96 2.84
C PHE A 89 -11.06 11.88 2.18
N GLU A 90 -10.78 11.61 0.91
CA GLU A 90 -11.40 10.57 0.08
C GLU A 90 -10.33 9.86 -0.75
N SER A 91 -10.57 8.60 -1.13
CA SER A 91 -9.72 7.85 -2.05
C SER A 91 -10.56 7.53 -3.27
N ILE A 92 -10.12 7.96 -4.44
CA ILE A 92 -10.83 7.76 -5.71
C ILE A 92 -9.78 7.39 -6.77
N PRO A 93 -9.79 6.16 -7.30
CA PRO A 93 -8.85 5.73 -8.32
C PRO A 93 -8.87 6.63 -9.56
N THR A 94 -7.71 6.85 -10.20
CA THR A 94 -7.64 7.60 -11.46
C THR A 94 -8.47 6.93 -12.55
N THR A 95 -8.59 5.60 -12.50
CA THR A 95 -9.41 4.81 -13.43
C THR A 95 -10.88 5.20 -13.39
N ASP A 96 -11.36 5.60 -12.21
CA ASP A 96 -12.76 5.95 -11.97
C ASP A 96 -12.98 7.43 -12.32
N ILE A 97 -12.06 8.32 -11.90
CA ILE A 97 -12.08 9.74 -12.26
C ILE A 97 -12.06 9.93 -13.78
N VAL A 98 -11.23 9.18 -14.50
CA VAL A 98 -11.08 9.33 -15.95
C VAL A 98 -12.30 8.79 -16.71
N SER A 99 -12.92 7.71 -16.23
CA SER A 99 -14.08 7.11 -16.89
C SER A 99 -15.39 7.83 -16.57
N ASN A 100 -15.54 8.36 -15.35
CA ASN A 100 -16.77 8.98 -14.86
C ASN A 100 -16.48 10.30 -14.11
N PRO A 101 -15.84 11.31 -14.74
CA PRO A 101 -15.34 12.51 -14.05
C PRO A 101 -16.43 13.26 -13.26
N MET A 102 -17.64 13.35 -13.81
CA MET A 102 -18.74 14.10 -13.20
C MET A 102 -19.36 13.43 -11.96
N GLU A 103 -19.05 12.15 -11.71
CA GLU A 103 -19.46 11.48 -10.47
C GLU A 103 -18.53 11.83 -9.29
N TYR A 104 -17.30 12.27 -9.58
CA TYR A 104 -16.25 12.43 -8.58
C TYR A 104 -15.74 13.88 -8.44
N LEU A 105 -15.69 14.64 -9.53
CA LEU A 105 -15.16 16.00 -9.59
C LEU A 105 -16.31 17.01 -9.46
N ILE A 106 -16.34 17.71 -8.32
CA ILE A 106 -17.41 18.67 -8.00
C ILE A 106 -16.87 20.08 -8.23
N GLY A 107 -17.27 20.70 -9.34
CA GLY A 107 -16.60 21.89 -9.86
C GLY A 107 -16.52 23.10 -8.92
N HIS A 108 -17.51 23.31 -8.06
CA HIS A 108 -17.56 24.44 -7.12
C HIS A 108 -16.95 24.14 -5.74
N VAL A 109 -16.44 22.93 -5.52
CA VAL A 109 -15.85 22.52 -4.24
C VAL A 109 -14.32 22.55 -4.36
N PRO A 110 -13.62 23.40 -3.58
CA PRO A 110 -12.15 23.43 -3.59
C PRO A 110 -11.57 22.05 -3.33
N THR A 111 -10.60 21.64 -4.15
CA THR A 111 -10.10 20.27 -4.14
C THR A 111 -8.59 20.23 -4.23
N ILE A 112 -7.96 19.51 -3.31
CA ILE A 112 -6.58 19.05 -3.40
C ILE A 112 -6.60 17.64 -3.99
N MET A 113 -6.02 17.46 -5.17
CA MET A 113 -5.79 16.15 -5.75
C MET A 113 -4.39 15.66 -5.39
N VAL A 114 -4.31 14.62 -4.55
CA VAL A 114 -3.07 13.97 -4.17
C VAL A 114 -2.82 12.79 -5.10
N SER A 115 -1.93 12.97 -6.09
CA SER A 115 -1.66 11.95 -7.11
C SER A 115 -0.47 11.07 -6.73
N PHE A 116 -0.70 9.77 -6.58
CA PHE A 116 0.32 8.75 -6.40
C PHE A 116 0.76 8.15 -7.73
N ALA A 117 2.06 8.21 -8.03
CA ALA A 117 2.59 7.53 -9.21
C ALA A 117 4.04 7.11 -9.05
N ARG A 118 4.34 5.82 -9.22
CA ARG A 118 5.75 5.36 -9.30
C ARG A 118 6.47 5.97 -10.51
N SER A 119 5.91 5.81 -11.71
CA SER A 119 6.55 6.26 -12.96
C SER A 119 6.20 7.70 -13.34
N GLY A 120 5.12 8.26 -12.80
CA GLY A 120 4.57 9.56 -13.19
C GLY A 120 4.05 9.63 -14.63
N ASN A 121 3.88 8.50 -15.32
CA ASN A 121 3.65 8.45 -16.77
C ASN A 121 2.39 7.66 -17.20
N SER A 122 1.60 7.13 -16.26
CA SER A 122 0.31 6.51 -16.60
C SER A 122 -0.59 7.55 -17.30
N PRO A 123 -1.17 7.21 -18.47
CA PRO A 123 -2.12 8.09 -19.15
C PRO A 123 -3.27 8.54 -18.23
N GLU A 124 -3.80 7.63 -17.42
CA GLU A 124 -4.89 7.89 -16.48
C GLU A 124 -4.50 8.91 -15.41
N SER A 125 -3.27 8.84 -14.89
CA SER A 125 -2.83 9.82 -13.89
C SER A 125 -2.74 11.24 -14.47
N VAL A 126 -2.24 11.38 -15.70
CA VAL A 126 -2.16 12.68 -16.38
C VAL A 126 -3.57 13.18 -16.76
N ALA A 127 -4.44 12.28 -17.21
CA ALA A 127 -5.82 12.61 -17.56
C ALA A 127 -6.65 13.04 -16.34
N ALA A 128 -6.54 12.35 -15.20
CA ALA A 128 -7.24 12.72 -13.97
C ALA A 128 -6.88 14.14 -13.50
N VAL A 129 -5.61 14.51 -13.55
CA VAL A 129 -5.16 15.89 -13.26
C VAL A 129 -5.71 16.88 -14.28
N SER A 130 -5.70 16.53 -15.57
CA SER A 130 -6.20 17.41 -16.63
C SER A 130 -7.69 17.70 -16.46
N LEU A 131 -8.49 16.66 -16.17
CA LEU A 131 -9.91 16.77 -15.83
C LEU A 131 -10.14 17.59 -14.57
N GLY A 132 -9.32 17.41 -13.54
CA GLY A 132 -9.36 18.22 -12.33
C GLY A 132 -9.16 19.71 -12.61
N LYS A 133 -8.15 20.05 -13.42
CA LYS A 133 -7.87 21.43 -13.87
C LYS A 133 -9.02 22.02 -14.70
N GLU A 134 -9.67 21.21 -15.52
CA GLU A 134 -10.76 21.65 -16.40
C GLU A 134 -12.08 21.87 -15.66
N ILE A 135 -12.41 20.99 -14.71
CA ILE A 135 -13.75 20.92 -14.08
C ILE A 135 -13.81 21.70 -12.76
N ILE A 136 -12.72 21.75 -11.98
CA ILE A 136 -12.72 22.31 -10.61
C ILE A 136 -12.19 23.75 -10.61
N GLN A 137 -12.97 24.67 -10.04
CA GLN A 137 -12.66 26.11 -10.00
C GLN A 137 -11.43 26.42 -9.14
N ASP A 138 -11.37 25.85 -7.92
CA ASP A 138 -10.23 25.98 -7.01
C ASP A 138 -9.52 24.62 -6.89
N PHE A 139 -8.62 24.36 -7.84
CA PHE A 139 -7.89 23.11 -7.97
C PHE A 139 -6.44 23.23 -7.48
N TYR A 140 -6.05 22.31 -6.60
CA TYR A 140 -4.70 22.21 -6.05
C TYR A 140 -4.15 20.80 -6.25
N GLN A 141 -2.82 20.68 -6.33
CA GLN A 141 -2.18 19.38 -6.53
C GLN A 141 -1.11 19.10 -5.49
N VAL A 142 -1.06 17.84 -5.07
CA VAL A 142 0.08 17.27 -4.35
C VAL A 142 0.52 16.03 -5.11
N ILE A 143 1.66 16.10 -5.79
CA ILE A 143 2.20 14.96 -6.53
C ILE A 143 3.16 14.21 -5.63
N VAL A 144 2.86 12.94 -5.33
CA VAL A 144 3.77 12.04 -4.62
C VAL A 144 4.27 11.00 -5.61
N THR A 145 5.53 11.14 -6.03
CA THR A 145 6.09 10.36 -7.14
C THR A 145 7.50 9.88 -6.89
N CYS A 146 7.83 8.72 -7.48
CA CYS A 146 9.18 8.15 -7.45
C CYS A 146 10.03 8.57 -8.65
N ASN A 147 9.43 9.21 -9.66
CA ASN A 147 10.11 9.61 -10.87
C ASN A 147 10.06 11.13 -11.06
N LYS A 148 11.18 11.80 -10.80
CA LYS A 148 11.34 13.25 -11.01
C LYS A 148 11.15 13.67 -12.46
N ASP A 149 11.44 12.78 -13.41
CA ASP A 149 11.34 13.06 -14.85
C ASP A 149 9.97 12.71 -15.44
N GLY A 150 9.04 12.20 -14.60
CA GLY A 150 7.70 11.80 -14.99
C GLY A 150 6.81 12.98 -15.38
N LYS A 151 5.83 12.75 -16.24
CA LYS A 151 4.89 13.77 -16.73
C LYS A 151 4.18 14.51 -15.59
N LEU A 152 3.77 13.81 -14.53
CA LEU A 152 3.11 14.43 -13.37
C LEU A 152 4.03 15.43 -12.64
N ALA A 153 5.29 15.09 -12.42
CA ALA A 153 6.24 15.99 -11.76
C ALA A 153 6.43 17.27 -12.59
N LYS A 154 6.64 17.11 -13.90
CA LYS A 154 6.82 18.23 -14.84
C LYS A 154 5.58 19.12 -14.97
N ASN A 155 4.37 18.58 -14.79
CA ASN A 155 3.11 19.34 -14.83
C ASN A 155 2.97 20.34 -13.66
N THR A 156 3.79 20.20 -12.61
CA THR A 156 3.79 21.11 -11.46
C THR A 156 4.92 22.12 -11.47
N GLU A 157 5.79 22.09 -12.50
CA GLU A 157 6.81 23.12 -12.67
C GLU A 157 6.12 24.48 -12.87
N ASP A 158 6.52 25.46 -12.06
CA ASP A 158 6.01 26.84 -12.05
C ASP A 158 4.49 26.99 -11.77
N ASP A 159 3.86 26.00 -11.11
CA ASP A 159 2.46 26.06 -10.67
C ASP A 159 2.34 26.31 -9.16
N GLU A 160 1.94 27.53 -8.77
CA GLU A 160 1.78 27.93 -7.36
C GLU A 160 0.68 27.15 -6.61
N ASN A 161 -0.25 26.52 -7.32
CA ASN A 161 -1.30 25.69 -6.74
C ASN A 161 -0.87 24.22 -6.61
N SER A 162 0.42 23.93 -6.80
CA SER A 162 0.94 22.57 -6.82
C SER A 162 2.22 22.42 -6.02
N ILE A 163 2.37 21.27 -5.37
CA ILE A 163 3.65 20.83 -4.80
C ILE A 163 3.99 19.41 -5.25
N THR A 164 5.28 19.14 -5.42
CA THR A 164 5.80 17.80 -5.72
C THR A 164 6.67 17.28 -4.57
N ILE A 165 6.31 16.09 -4.11
CA ILE A 165 7.02 15.32 -3.09
C ILE A 165 7.66 14.13 -3.78
N LEU A 166 8.96 14.24 -4.02
CA LEU A 166 9.79 13.17 -4.55
C LEU A 166 10.16 12.19 -3.44
N THR A 167 9.91 10.91 -3.67
CA THR A 167 10.51 9.83 -2.85
C THR A 167 11.97 9.62 -3.26
N PRO A 168 12.79 8.92 -2.46
CA PRO A 168 14.14 8.51 -2.86
C PRO A 168 14.18 7.81 -4.22
N ASP A 169 15.26 7.99 -4.99
CA ASP A 169 15.41 7.40 -6.34
C ASP A 169 15.28 5.87 -6.31
N LYS A 170 15.75 5.23 -5.23
CA LYS A 170 15.64 3.78 -5.02
C LYS A 170 14.19 3.29 -4.92
N ALA A 171 13.26 4.15 -4.52
CA ALA A 171 11.84 3.83 -4.45
C ALA A 171 11.18 3.73 -5.84
N ASN A 172 11.86 4.16 -6.91
CA ASN A 172 11.38 3.96 -8.27
C ASN A 172 11.62 2.51 -8.71
N ASP A 173 10.79 1.59 -8.22
CA ASP A 173 10.90 0.16 -8.47
C ASP A 173 11.02 -0.14 -9.98
N GLN A 174 12.07 -0.88 -10.34
CA GLN A 174 12.38 -1.35 -11.68
C GLN A 174 11.67 -2.66 -12.01
N ALA A 175 11.35 -3.49 -11.01
CA ALA A 175 10.49 -4.65 -11.20
C ALA A 175 9.06 -4.24 -11.59
N MET A 176 8.30 -5.21 -12.10
CA MET A 176 6.90 -4.98 -12.45
C MET A 176 6.06 -4.58 -11.22
N ALA A 177 6.13 -5.38 -10.16
CA ALA A 177 5.39 -5.18 -8.94
C ALA A 177 5.93 -3.98 -8.14
N MET A 178 5.02 -3.11 -7.69
CA MET A 178 5.36 -2.03 -6.77
C MET A 178 5.58 -2.58 -5.36
N THR A 179 6.70 -2.19 -4.73
CA THR A 179 7.08 -2.58 -3.37
C THR A 179 7.53 -1.35 -2.57
N SER A 180 8.77 -0.89 -2.74
CA SER A 180 9.30 0.27 -2.04
C SER A 180 8.67 1.59 -2.52
N SER A 181 8.19 1.64 -3.76
CA SER A 181 7.35 2.75 -4.24
C SER A 181 6.07 2.89 -3.42
N PHE A 182 5.33 1.79 -3.20
CA PHE A 182 4.07 1.79 -2.45
C PHE A 182 4.26 2.32 -1.03
N THR A 183 5.20 1.73 -0.28
CA THR A 183 5.43 2.13 1.12
C THR A 183 6.00 3.54 1.24
N SER A 184 6.86 3.96 0.31
CA SER A 184 7.39 5.33 0.31
C SER A 184 6.32 6.37 0.03
N MET A 185 5.40 6.10 -0.90
CA MET A 185 4.31 7.02 -1.23
C MET A 185 3.34 7.21 -0.05
N ILE A 186 2.94 6.14 0.63
CA ILE A 186 2.03 6.26 1.78
C ILE A 186 2.69 6.97 2.96
N ILE A 187 3.99 6.76 3.21
CA ILE A 187 4.75 7.50 4.24
C ILE A 187 4.81 8.99 3.86
N ALA A 188 5.22 9.30 2.62
CA ALA A 188 5.31 10.68 2.15
C ALA A 188 3.98 11.41 2.30
N ALA A 189 2.88 10.86 1.79
CA ALA A 189 1.57 11.46 1.92
C ALA A 189 1.07 11.56 3.36
N PHE A 190 1.34 10.57 4.21
CA PHE A 190 1.00 10.65 5.64
C PHE A 190 1.62 11.88 6.30
N THR A 191 2.90 12.17 6.03
CA THR A 191 3.60 13.34 6.60
C THR A 191 3.10 14.69 6.11
N VAL A 192 2.41 14.75 4.96
CA VAL A 192 1.80 16.00 4.46
C VAL A 192 0.65 16.45 5.36
N PHE A 193 -0.11 15.50 5.91
CA PHE A 193 -1.39 15.75 6.56
C PHE A 193 -1.42 15.41 8.05
N VAL A 194 -0.29 14.98 8.62
CA VAL A 194 -0.14 14.64 10.05
C VAL A 194 1.08 15.35 10.63
N ASP A 195 0.95 15.87 11.86
CA ASP A 195 1.99 16.67 12.52
C ASP A 195 3.22 15.86 12.97
N GLU A 196 4.38 16.54 13.07
CA GLU A 196 5.74 15.97 13.08
C GLU A 196 6.12 15.23 14.36
N ASP A 197 5.67 15.69 15.54
CA ASP A 197 6.02 15.06 16.82
C ASP A 197 5.57 13.59 16.89
N ILE A 198 4.56 13.25 16.09
CA ILE A 198 4.03 11.88 15.98
C ILE A 198 4.87 11.05 15.01
N CYS A 199 5.50 11.64 14.00
CA CYS A 199 6.11 10.92 12.89
C CYS A 199 7.55 10.45 13.16
N GLU A 200 8.42 11.26 13.78
CA GLU A 200 9.84 10.89 13.86
C GLU A 200 10.08 9.73 14.84
N ASN A 201 9.44 9.77 16.01
CA ASN A 201 9.59 8.73 17.03
C ASN A 201 8.84 7.45 16.67
N SER A 202 7.66 7.54 16.05
CA SER A 202 6.92 6.35 15.57
C SER A 202 7.67 5.64 14.45
N MET A 203 8.25 6.39 13.50
CA MET A 203 8.93 5.77 12.37
C MET A 203 10.27 5.13 12.74
N LYS A 204 10.96 5.56 13.81
CA LYS A 204 12.16 4.86 14.32
C LYS A 204 11.85 3.41 14.68
N ALA A 205 10.76 3.18 15.41
CA ALA A 205 10.29 1.87 15.80
C ALA A 205 9.92 1.00 14.58
N VAL A 206 9.23 1.59 13.60
CA VAL A 206 8.89 0.92 12.32
C VAL A 206 10.13 0.55 11.53
N ILE A 207 11.11 1.45 11.40
CA ILE A 207 12.35 1.20 10.66
C ILE A 207 13.16 0.08 11.32
N GLU A 208 13.30 0.08 12.65
CA GLU A 208 14.02 -0.98 13.36
C GLU A 208 13.34 -2.34 13.16
N SER A 209 12.02 -2.37 13.34
CA SER A 209 11.21 -3.57 13.14
C SER A 209 11.29 -4.07 11.69
N GLY A 210 11.22 -3.16 10.72
CA GLY A 210 11.34 -3.47 9.29
C GLY A 210 12.70 -4.04 8.92
N LYS A 211 13.81 -3.47 9.43
CA LYS A 211 15.18 -3.99 9.22
C LYS A 211 15.30 -5.43 9.71
N ARG A 212 14.78 -5.71 10.90
CA ARG A 212 14.75 -7.07 11.46
C ARG A 212 13.89 -8.00 10.60
N LEU A 213 12.69 -7.54 10.23
CA LEU A 213 11.72 -8.35 9.51
C LEU A 213 12.26 -8.80 8.14
N VAL A 214 12.89 -7.91 7.36
CA VAL A 214 13.45 -8.30 6.05
C VAL A 214 14.57 -9.34 6.16
N ASP A 215 15.24 -9.43 7.30
CA ASP A 215 16.27 -10.44 7.57
C ASP A 215 15.69 -11.77 8.06
N THR A 216 14.57 -11.75 8.80
CA THR A 216 14.05 -12.93 9.49
C THR A 216 12.85 -13.59 8.80
N VAL A 217 11.97 -12.81 8.17
CA VAL A 217 10.65 -13.25 7.63
C VAL A 217 10.75 -14.41 6.64
N SER A 218 11.91 -14.51 5.99
CA SER A 218 12.23 -15.51 4.99
C SER A 218 12.00 -16.94 5.47
N ASN A 219 12.35 -17.25 6.72
CA ASN A 219 12.28 -18.61 7.26
C ASN A 219 10.82 -19.06 7.41
N GLN A 220 9.98 -18.21 8.00
CA GLN A 220 8.56 -18.51 8.15
C GLN A 220 7.86 -18.60 6.79
N VAL A 221 8.24 -17.74 5.83
CA VAL A 221 7.70 -17.83 4.47
C VAL A 221 8.09 -19.15 3.80
N ASP A 222 9.33 -19.62 3.98
CA ASP A 222 9.76 -20.91 3.43
C ASP A 222 8.93 -22.07 4.01
N GLU A 223 8.67 -22.07 5.33
CA GLU A 223 7.82 -23.06 5.99
C GLU A 223 6.36 -23.03 5.50
N ILE A 224 5.77 -21.84 5.37
CA ILE A 224 4.39 -21.68 4.88
C ILE A 224 4.27 -22.22 3.44
N LEU A 225 5.30 -22.02 2.61
CA LEU A 225 5.31 -22.47 1.22
C LEU A 225 5.42 -23.99 1.06
N GLU A 226 5.72 -24.75 2.11
CA GLU A 226 5.64 -26.22 2.06
C GLU A 226 4.19 -26.71 1.89
N PHE A 227 3.21 -25.87 2.25
CA PHE A 227 1.81 -26.15 2.00
C PHE A 227 1.43 -25.83 0.54
N ASP A 228 0.93 -26.84 -0.19
CA ASP A 228 0.45 -26.67 -1.56
C ASP A 228 -0.93 -25.98 -1.58
N PHE A 229 -0.92 -24.66 -1.76
CA PHE A 229 -2.13 -23.85 -1.91
C PHE A 229 -2.28 -23.26 -3.32
N GLU A 230 -3.54 -23.15 -3.74
CA GLU A 230 -3.99 -22.52 -4.98
C GLU A 230 -4.82 -21.24 -4.73
N ARG A 231 -5.24 -21.04 -3.47
CA ARG A 231 -6.03 -19.89 -3.02
C ARG A 231 -5.37 -19.23 -1.82
N ILE A 232 -5.39 -17.90 -1.82
CA ILE A 232 -5.03 -17.12 -0.65
C ILE A 232 -6.09 -16.05 -0.38
N ILE A 233 -6.39 -15.82 0.90
CA ILE A 233 -7.29 -14.76 1.33
C ILE A 233 -6.56 -13.91 2.34
N TYR A 234 -6.43 -12.61 2.07
CA TYR A 234 -5.93 -11.65 3.04
C TYR A 234 -7.10 -10.99 3.76
N LEU A 235 -7.08 -11.00 5.09
CA LEU A 235 -8.10 -10.40 5.94
C LEU A 235 -7.49 -9.34 6.83
N GLY A 236 -8.24 -8.28 7.10
CA GLY A 236 -7.87 -7.28 8.10
C GLY A 236 -9.00 -6.28 8.33
N SER A 237 -8.89 -5.49 9.39
CA SER A 237 -9.91 -4.48 9.73
C SER A 237 -9.36 -3.06 9.56
N GLY A 238 -10.23 -2.11 9.20
CA GLY A 238 -9.84 -0.71 9.00
C GLY A 238 -8.75 -0.56 7.94
N ILE A 239 -7.66 0.13 8.26
CA ILE A 239 -6.50 0.27 7.37
C ILE A 239 -5.92 -1.08 6.93
N LEU A 240 -5.90 -2.09 7.82
CA LEU A 240 -5.36 -3.41 7.49
C LEU A 240 -6.25 -4.16 6.50
N GLY A 241 -7.55 -3.88 6.49
CA GLY A 241 -8.48 -4.36 5.46
C GLY A 241 -8.19 -3.73 4.10
N GLN A 242 -7.86 -2.44 4.07
CA GLN A 242 -7.46 -1.77 2.82
C GLN A 242 -6.08 -2.27 2.33
N LEU A 243 -5.15 -2.50 3.24
CA LEU A 243 -3.84 -3.10 2.92
C LEU A 243 -3.97 -4.52 2.35
N SER A 244 -4.96 -5.29 2.82
CA SER A 244 -5.21 -6.65 2.34
C SER A 244 -5.47 -6.70 0.82
N HIS A 245 -6.00 -5.62 0.24
CA HIS A 245 -6.18 -5.49 -1.21
C HIS A 245 -4.83 -5.48 -1.96
N GLU A 246 -3.88 -4.68 -1.49
CA GLU A 246 -2.52 -4.65 -2.06
C GLU A 246 -1.80 -5.99 -1.89
N ALA A 247 -1.94 -6.63 -0.73
CA ALA A 247 -1.36 -7.95 -0.49
C ALA A 247 -1.92 -9.02 -1.45
N ALA A 248 -3.23 -9.00 -1.71
CA ALA A 248 -3.87 -9.88 -2.67
C ALA A 248 -3.40 -9.59 -4.10
N LEU A 249 -3.30 -8.31 -4.50
CA LEU A 249 -2.80 -7.93 -5.82
C LEU A 249 -1.37 -8.41 -6.04
N LYS A 250 -0.46 -8.24 -5.06
CA LYS A 250 0.92 -8.74 -5.17
C LYS A 250 0.97 -10.24 -5.41
N MET A 251 0.15 -11.02 -4.73
CA MET A 251 0.07 -12.47 -5.01
C MET A 251 -0.45 -12.74 -6.42
N LEU A 252 -1.52 -12.06 -6.86
CA LEU A 252 -2.07 -12.24 -8.21
C LEU A 252 -1.05 -11.91 -9.30
N GLU A 253 -0.41 -10.74 -9.21
CA GLU A 253 0.59 -10.28 -10.18
C GLU A 253 1.78 -11.25 -10.24
N LEU A 254 2.38 -11.56 -9.08
CA LEU A 254 3.61 -12.35 -9.02
C LEU A 254 3.37 -13.84 -9.27
N SER A 255 2.18 -14.35 -9.01
CA SER A 255 1.78 -15.72 -9.39
C SER A 255 1.23 -15.83 -10.82
N SER A 256 1.19 -14.73 -11.59
CA SER A 256 0.56 -14.71 -12.92
C SER A 256 -0.90 -15.21 -12.93
N GLY A 257 -1.62 -14.98 -11.84
CA GLY A 257 -2.99 -15.45 -11.62
C GLY A 257 -3.12 -16.97 -11.40
N GLN A 258 -2.02 -17.71 -11.25
CA GLN A 258 -2.08 -19.15 -10.92
C GLN A 258 -2.57 -19.38 -9.49
N VAL A 259 -2.34 -18.43 -8.59
CA VAL A 259 -2.93 -18.41 -7.26
C VAL A 259 -4.08 -17.41 -7.27
N VAL A 260 -5.29 -17.87 -6.96
CA VAL A 260 -6.43 -16.98 -6.75
C VAL A 260 -6.21 -16.25 -5.43
N ALA A 261 -6.02 -14.93 -5.48
CA ALA A 261 -5.92 -14.12 -4.28
C ALA A 261 -7.18 -13.26 -4.10
N MET A 262 -7.75 -13.29 -2.91
CA MET A 262 -8.87 -12.46 -2.50
C MET A 262 -8.48 -11.64 -1.28
N HIS A 263 -9.18 -10.54 -1.08
CA HIS A 263 -9.07 -9.72 0.12
C HIS A 263 -10.47 -9.44 0.66
N GLU A 264 -10.60 -9.27 1.98
CA GLU A 264 -11.84 -8.86 2.62
C GLU A 264 -11.57 -8.26 4.00
N SER A 265 -12.59 -7.59 4.55
CA SER A 265 -12.54 -7.24 5.97
C SER A 265 -12.82 -8.45 6.87
N SER A 266 -12.23 -8.48 8.07
CA SER A 266 -12.44 -9.57 9.05
C SER A 266 -13.92 -9.89 9.32
N LEU A 267 -14.77 -8.85 9.39
CA LEU A 267 -16.22 -9.02 9.53
C LEU A 267 -16.90 -9.31 8.20
N GLY A 268 -16.56 -8.55 7.15
CA GLY A 268 -17.15 -8.66 5.81
C GLY A 268 -17.02 -10.06 5.21
N PHE A 269 -15.93 -10.77 5.51
CA PHE A 269 -15.65 -12.09 4.98
C PHE A 269 -16.81 -13.09 5.20
N ARG A 270 -17.55 -12.98 6.31
CA ARG A 270 -18.68 -13.87 6.63
C ARG A 270 -19.86 -13.74 5.67
N HIS A 271 -19.99 -12.61 4.98
CA HIS A 271 -21.19 -12.24 4.24
C HIS A 271 -21.18 -12.72 2.79
N GLY A 272 -20.75 -13.97 2.58
CA GLY A 272 -20.62 -14.59 1.25
C GLY A 272 -19.17 -14.95 0.90
N PRO A 273 -18.20 -14.03 0.94
CA PRO A 273 -16.81 -14.29 0.55
C PRO A 273 -16.18 -15.55 1.14
N LYS A 274 -16.53 -15.92 2.38
CA LYS A 274 -16.07 -17.14 3.07
C LYS A 274 -16.32 -18.43 2.27
N SER A 275 -17.26 -18.45 1.33
CA SER A 275 -17.51 -19.63 0.49
C SER A 275 -16.32 -20.02 -0.42
N ILE A 276 -15.30 -19.17 -0.56
CA ILE A 276 -14.10 -19.47 -1.35
C ILE A 276 -13.19 -20.53 -0.70
N LEU A 277 -13.32 -20.74 0.62
CA LEU A 277 -12.44 -21.62 1.40
C LEU A 277 -12.51 -23.08 0.91
N ASN A 278 -11.35 -23.72 0.83
CA ASN A 278 -11.21 -25.15 0.57
C ASN A 278 -9.90 -25.70 1.20
N ASP A 279 -9.66 -27.00 1.05
CA ASP A 279 -8.45 -27.68 1.55
C ASP A 279 -7.12 -27.15 0.98
N LYS A 280 -7.13 -26.33 -0.08
CA LYS A 280 -5.95 -25.73 -0.72
C LYS A 280 -5.91 -24.21 -0.55
N THR A 281 -6.42 -23.74 0.59
CA THR A 281 -6.52 -22.32 0.91
C THR A 281 -5.56 -21.94 2.04
N VAL A 282 -4.85 -20.82 1.86
CA VAL A 282 -4.19 -20.11 2.95
C VAL A 282 -5.00 -18.86 3.29
N VAL A 283 -5.31 -18.66 4.57
CA VAL A 283 -5.86 -17.40 5.07
C VAL A 283 -4.75 -16.66 5.81
N VAL A 284 -4.51 -15.41 5.42
CA VAL A 284 -3.58 -14.49 6.10
C VAL A 284 -4.41 -13.44 6.82
N LEU A 285 -4.32 -13.38 8.14
CA LEU A 285 -5.01 -12.39 8.96
C LEU A 285 -4.04 -11.33 9.48
N PHE A 286 -4.28 -10.08 9.11
CA PHE A 286 -3.61 -8.89 9.65
C PHE A 286 -4.37 -8.40 10.88
N VAL A 287 -3.87 -8.71 12.07
CA VAL A 287 -4.57 -8.40 13.33
C VAL A 287 -4.27 -6.97 13.77
N SER A 288 -5.31 -6.19 14.00
CA SER A 288 -5.19 -4.84 14.56
C SER A 288 -4.59 -4.86 15.97
N GLN A 289 -3.81 -3.83 16.31
CA GLN A 289 -3.40 -3.56 17.70
C GLN A 289 -4.44 -2.73 18.46
N ASN A 290 -5.45 -2.17 17.78
CA ASN A 290 -6.53 -1.48 18.46
C ASN A 290 -7.36 -2.48 19.31
N PRO A 291 -7.50 -2.28 20.63
CA PRO A 291 -8.16 -3.26 21.49
C PRO A 291 -9.63 -3.56 21.15
N HIS A 292 -10.35 -2.62 20.52
CA HIS A 292 -11.72 -2.84 20.10
C HIS A 292 -11.76 -3.63 18.80
N THR A 293 -11.05 -3.16 17.76
CA THR A 293 -10.99 -3.82 16.45
C THR A 293 -10.45 -5.25 16.56
N ARG A 294 -9.40 -5.45 17.36
CA ARG A 294 -8.75 -6.74 17.58
C ARG A 294 -9.73 -7.84 17.99
N LYS A 295 -10.77 -7.51 18.76
CA LYS A 295 -11.77 -8.51 19.20
C LYS A 295 -12.44 -9.18 17.99
N TYR A 296 -12.81 -8.40 16.98
CA TYR A 296 -13.44 -8.92 15.78
C TYR A 296 -12.47 -9.71 14.89
N ASP A 297 -11.21 -9.29 14.82
CA ASP A 297 -10.16 -10.04 14.12
C ASP A 297 -9.94 -11.41 14.81
N LEU A 298 -9.92 -11.46 16.14
CA LEU A 298 -9.77 -12.72 16.87
C LEU A 298 -11.01 -13.61 16.79
N ASP A 299 -12.21 -13.04 16.70
CA ASP A 299 -13.44 -13.80 16.49
C ASP A 299 -13.43 -14.53 15.15
N ILE A 300 -13.02 -13.88 14.05
CA ILE A 300 -12.86 -14.57 12.76
C ILE A 300 -11.71 -15.57 12.77
N LEU A 301 -10.62 -15.30 13.49
CA LEU A 301 -9.53 -16.27 13.66
C LEU A 301 -10.02 -17.57 14.31
N ARG A 302 -10.76 -17.47 15.43
CA ARG A 302 -11.33 -18.66 16.10
C ARG A 302 -12.26 -19.46 15.19
N GLU A 303 -13.05 -18.75 14.38
CA GLU A 303 -13.98 -19.38 13.44
C GLU A 303 -13.26 -20.09 12.28
N ILE A 304 -12.19 -19.50 11.72
CA ILE A 304 -11.43 -20.12 10.62
C ILE A 304 -10.55 -21.25 11.16
N SER A 305 -9.96 -21.09 12.34
CA SER A 305 -9.17 -22.13 13.01
C SER A 305 -9.97 -23.39 13.35
N SER A 306 -11.28 -23.24 13.56
CA SER A 306 -12.20 -24.36 13.81
C SER A 306 -12.84 -24.93 12.54
N ASP A 307 -12.50 -24.41 11.35
CA ASP A 307 -12.97 -24.94 10.08
C ASP A 307 -12.43 -26.37 9.87
N PRO A 308 -13.26 -27.36 9.49
CA PRO A 308 -12.83 -28.75 9.36
C PRO A 308 -11.97 -29.01 8.11
N SER A 309 -11.84 -28.04 7.21
CA SER A 309 -10.99 -28.16 6.02
C SER A 309 -9.50 -28.18 6.38
N LYS A 310 -8.67 -28.58 5.42
CA LYS A 310 -7.20 -28.58 5.57
C LYS A 310 -6.56 -27.22 5.29
N LEU A 311 -7.37 -26.15 5.23
CA LEU A 311 -6.85 -24.80 5.05
C LEU A 311 -5.82 -24.48 6.12
N LYS A 312 -4.97 -23.48 5.83
CA LYS A 312 -3.97 -23.00 6.77
C LYS A 312 -4.16 -21.54 7.11
N VAL A 313 -3.87 -21.19 8.35
CA VAL A 313 -4.02 -19.83 8.87
C VAL A 313 -2.66 -19.26 9.26
N VAL A 314 -2.28 -18.17 8.59
CA VAL A 314 -1.13 -17.34 8.95
C VAL A 314 -1.66 -16.07 9.61
N VAL A 315 -1.11 -15.72 10.77
CA VAL A 315 -1.54 -14.51 11.50
C VAL A 315 -0.35 -13.60 11.70
N LEU A 316 -0.50 -12.34 11.27
CA LEU A 316 0.47 -11.29 11.59
C LEU A 316 -0.05 -10.50 12.79
N THR A 317 0.83 -10.28 13.76
CA THR A 317 0.56 -9.53 14.98
C THR A 317 1.66 -8.51 15.24
N ASP A 318 1.39 -7.50 16.08
CA ASP A 318 2.43 -6.62 16.60
C ASP A 318 3.50 -7.46 17.34
N LYS A 319 3.08 -8.07 18.45
CA LYS A 319 3.88 -8.93 19.33
C LYS A 319 3.33 -10.35 19.39
N SER A 320 4.11 -11.27 19.94
CA SER A 320 3.65 -12.63 20.27
C SER A 320 2.40 -12.59 21.14
N ASP A 321 1.46 -13.47 20.85
CA ASP A 321 0.17 -13.56 21.54
C ASP A 321 -0.20 -15.04 21.71
N ALA A 322 -0.28 -15.48 22.96
CA ALA A 322 -0.52 -16.88 23.31
C ALA A 322 -1.92 -17.39 22.92
N GLU A 323 -2.90 -16.52 22.72
CA GLU A 323 -4.19 -16.91 22.14
C GLU A 323 -4.03 -17.17 20.65
N VAL A 324 -3.38 -16.25 19.93
CA VAL A 324 -3.15 -16.38 18.49
C VAL A 324 -2.30 -17.60 18.17
N GLU A 325 -1.24 -17.86 18.95
CA GLU A 325 -0.35 -19.03 18.81
C GLU A 325 -1.07 -20.37 18.96
N LYS A 326 -2.22 -20.42 19.65
CA LYS A 326 -3.02 -21.64 19.77
C LYS A 326 -3.97 -21.87 18.60
N LEU A 327 -4.27 -20.83 17.84
CA LEU A 327 -5.31 -20.83 16.80
C LEU A 327 -4.73 -20.84 15.39
N ALA A 328 -3.58 -20.21 15.20
CA ALA A 328 -2.92 -20.10 13.91
C ALA A 328 -1.98 -21.29 13.65
N ASP A 329 -1.82 -21.67 12.39
CA ASP A 329 -0.75 -22.58 11.98
C ASP A 329 0.62 -21.88 12.03
N TRP A 330 0.66 -20.59 11.66
CA TRP A 330 1.85 -19.75 11.74
C TRP A 330 1.54 -18.37 12.31
N VAL A 331 2.38 -17.89 13.22
CA VAL A 331 2.31 -16.54 13.78
C VAL A 331 3.55 -15.75 13.42
N ILE A 332 3.37 -14.56 12.87
CA ILE A 332 4.43 -13.65 12.44
C ILE A 332 4.35 -12.36 13.27
N PRO A 333 5.03 -12.28 14.43
CA PRO A 333 5.16 -11.04 15.17
C PRO A 333 6.14 -10.11 14.43
N VAL A 334 5.72 -8.88 14.13
CA VAL A 334 6.54 -7.95 13.33
C VAL A 334 7.42 -7.02 14.16
N SER A 335 7.15 -6.88 15.46
CA SER A 335 7.94 -6.06 16.39
C SER A 335 8.44 -6.88 17.60
N PRO A 336 9.04 -8.07 17.43
CA PRO A 336 9.45 -8.89 18.57
C PRO A 336 10.52 -8.16 19.41
N GLY A 337 10.16 -7.77 20.64
CA GLY A 337 11.02 -7.06 21.58
C GLY A 337 10.33 -5.95 22.36
N ASN A 338 11.13 -4.99 22.84
CA ASN A 338 10.66 -3.82 23.62
C ASN A 338 10.35 -2.59 22.75
N VAL A 339 10.25 -2.77 21.44
CA VAL A 339 9.85 -1.70 20.52
C VAL A 339 8.33 -1.52 20.62
N GLU A 340 7.87 -0.28 20.76
CA GLU A 340 6.45 0.04 20.78
C GLU A 340 6.04 0.68 19.46
N LEU A 341 5.17 0.00 18.72
CA LEU A 341 4.47 0.58 17.58
C LEU A 341 3.25 1.34 18.09
N SER A 342 2.90 2.42 17.41
CA SER A 342 1.91 3.39 17.89
C SER A 342 0.53 3.23 17.25
N SER A 343 0.46 2.59 16.08
CA SER A 343 -0.78 2.52 15.30
C SER A 343 -0.85 1.35 14.31
N ASP A 344 -2.04 1.05 13.81
CA ASP A 344 -2.22 0.09 12.71
C ASP A 344 -1.56 0.57 11.39
N PHE A 345 -1.22 1.85 11.25
CA PHE A 345 -0.43 2.36 10.12
C PHE A 345 1.00 1.83 10.18
N ASP A 346 1.60 1.81 11.37
CA ASP A 346 2.92 1.22 11.62
C ASP A 346 2.91 -0.27 11.28
N LEU A 347 1.86 -0.98 11.69
CA LEU A 347 1.67 -2.40 11.35
C LEU A 347 1.49 -2.60 9.86
N ALA A 348 0.76 -1.73 9.16
CA ALA A 348 0.54 -1.86 7.73
C ALA A 348 1.86 -1.83 6.93
N LEU A 349 2.80 -0.95 7.32
CA LEU A 349 4.13 -0.86 6.71
C LEU A 349 4.96 -2.14 6.91
N LEU A 350 4.77 -2.84 8.02
CA LEU A 350 5.48 -4.08 8.33
C LEU A 350 4.79 -5.31 7.72
N TYR A 351 3.46 -5.37 7.78
CA TYR A 351 2.68 -6.50 7.27
C TYR A 351 2.78 -6.64 5.76
N VAL A 352 2.89 -5.52 5.03
CA VAL A 352 3.08 -5.57 3.58
C VAL A 352 4.42 -6.16 3.17
N ILE A 353 5.48 -6.04 3.99
CA ILE A 353 6.77 -6.69 3.73
C ILE A 353 6.59 -8.21 3.69
N PHE A 354 5.88 -8.79 4.66
CA PHE A 354 5.57 -10.23 4.65
C PHE A 354 4.82 -10.61 3.37
N ALA A 355 3.75 -9.88 3.02
CA ALA A 355 2.94 -10.19 1.84
C ALA A 355 3.76 -10.13 0.54
N GLN A 356 4.65 -9.14 0.41
CA GLN A 356 5.54 -8.99 -0.73
C GLN A 356 6.56 -10.13 -0.82
N VAL A 357 7.23 -10.49 0.30
CA VAL A 357 8.17 -11.62 0.33
C VAL A 357 7.46 -12.92 0.02
N PHE A 358 6.26 -13.13 0.57
CA PHE A 358 5.47 -14.33 0.35
C PHE A 358 5.05 -14.48 -1.12
N ALA A 359 4.55 -13.42 -1.74
CA ALA A 359 4.20 -13.41 -3.16
C ALA A 359 5.41 -13.62 -4.08
N MET A 360 6.54 -12.97 -3.78
CA MET A 360 7.79 -13.16 -4.53
C MET A 360 8.30 -14.60 -4.43
N LYS A 361 8.32 -15.20 -3.24
CA LYS A 361 8.77 -16.59 -3.10
C LYS A 361 7.79 -17.59 -3.69
N LYS A 362 6.48 -17.34 -3.63
CA LYS A 362 5.48 -18.16 -4.33
C LYS A 362 5.68 -18.10 -5.85
N SER A 363 5.97 -16.92 -6.39
CA SER A 363 6.34 -16.75 -7.81
C SER A 363 7.53 -17.65 -8.19
N LEU A 364 8.59 -17.65 -7.38
CA LEU A 364 9.75 -18.52 -7.59
C LEU A 364 9.40 -20.01 -7.48
N GLN A 365 8.58 -20.41 -6.51
CA GLN A 365 8.11 -21.79 -6.35
C GLN A 365 7.32 -22.27 -7.58
N LEU A 366 6.55 -21.39 -8.20
CA LEU A 366 5.79 -21.67 -9.42
C LEU A 366 6.64 -21.63 -10.71
N GLY A 367 7.95 -21.37 -10.60
CA GLY A 367 8.85 -21.22 -11.75
C GLY A 367 8.60 -19.94 -12.56
N ILE A 368 7.95 -18.94 -11.96
CA ILE A 368 7.71 -17.62 -12.55
C ILE A 368 8.89 -16.70 -12.18
N THR A 369 9.14 -15.68 -13.01
CA THR A 369 10.20 -14.69 -12.81
C THR A 369 9.65 -13.42 -12.16
N PRO A 370 9.90 -13.15 -10.87
CA PRO A 370 9.27 -12.04 -10.14
C PRO A 370 9.52 -10.65 -10.74
N ASP A 371 10.69 -10.41 -11.35
CA ASP A 371 11.01 -9.10 -11.93
C ASP A 371 10.10 -8.76 -13.12
N ASN A 372 9.62 -9.79 -13.83
CA ASN A 372 8.62 -9.69 -14.89
C ASN A 372 7.74 -10.95 -14.93
N PRO A 373 6.68 -11.03 -14.11
CA PRO A 373 5.86 -12.23 -14.01
C PRO A 373 4.97 -12.44 -15.24
N SER A 374 4.80 -11.43 -16.10
CA SER A 374 3.99 -11.50 -17.32
C SER A 374 4.83 -11.33 -18.59
N PRO A 375 5.68 -12.31 -18.94
CA PRO A 375 6.57 -12.21 -20.11
C PRO A 375 5.80 -12.14 -21.44
N ASN A 376 4.53 -12.56 -21.46
CA ASN A 376 3.64 -12.45 -22.62
C ASN A 376 3.02 -11.04 -22.79
N GLY A 377 3.29 -10.11 -21.89
CA GLY A 377 2.83 -8.72 -21.96
C GLY A 377 1.35 -8.49 -21.62
N ARG A 378 0.65 -9.46 -20.99
CA ARG A 378 -0.74 -9.28 -20.53
C ARG A 378 -0.88 -8.17 -19.50
N ILE A 379 0.11 -8.04 -18.62
CA ILE A 379 0.27 -6.92 -17.70
C ILE A 379 1.68 -6.37 -17.87
N ASN A 380 1.83 -5.05 -17.71
CA ASN A 380 3.07 -4.32 -17.96
C ASN A 380 3.42 -3.45 -16.77
N ARG A 381 4.72 -3.23 -16.51
CA ARG A 381 5.19 -2.33 -15.46
C ARG A 381 4.59 -0.94 -15.60
N VAL A 382 4.66 -0.35 -16.80
CA VAL A 382 3.89 0.84 -17.14
C VAL A 382 2.73 0.39 -18.01
N VAL A 383 1.51 0.78 -17.65
CA VAL A 383 0.30 0.41 -18.38
C VAL A 383 0.43 0.79 -19.86
N GLN A 384 -0.07 -0.09 -20.73
CA GLN A 384 -0.08 0.07 -22.19
C GLN A 384 -1.48 -0.17 -22.71
N GLY A 385 -1.83 0.43 -23.85
CA GLY A 385 -3.11 0.21 -24.53
C GLY A 385 -4.29 1.03 -23.99
N VAL A 386 -4.05 1.98 -23.10
CA VAL A 386 -5.08 2.90 -22.61
C VAL A 386 -5.22 4.08 -23.57
N THR A 387 -6.39 4.25 -24.16
CA THR A 387 -6.77 5.43 -24.93
C THR A 387 -7.52 6.40 -24.03
N ILE A 388 -7.02 7.63 -23.92
CA ILE A 388 -7.72 8.74 -23.27
C ILE A 388 -8.55 9.43 -24.35
N TYR A 389 -9.86 9.55 -24.11
CA TYR A 389 -10.79 10.26 -24.98
C TYR A 389 -11.00 11.68 -24.46
N ASP A 390 -11.29 12.61 -25.38
CA ASP A 390 -11.59 13.98 -25.01
C ASP A 390 -12.84 14.04 -24.12
N TYR A 391 -12.76 14.86 -23.08
CA TYR A 391 -13.91 15.14 -22.23
C TYR A 391 -14.91 16.01 -23.00
N ILE A 392 -16.16 15.56 -23.07
CA ILE A 392 -17.27 16.31 -23.67
C ILE A 392 -18.28 16.56 -22.57
N ASN A 393 -18.45 17.83 -22.21
CA ASN A 393 -19.36 18.29 -21.17
C ASN A 393 -20.83 18.27 -21.60
#